data_AF-A0A958YYQ5-F1
#
_entry.id   AF-A0A958YYQ5-F1
#
_cell.length_a   1.000
_cell.length_b   1.000
_cell.length_c   1.000
_cell.angle_alpha   90.00
_cell.angle_beta   90.00
_cell.angle_gamma   90.00
#
_symmetry.space_group_name_H-M   'P 1'
#
loop_
_entity.id
_entity.type
_entity.pdbx_description
1 polymer ?
#
loop_
_entity_poly.entity_id
_entity_poly.type
_entity_poly.pdbx_seq_one_letter_code
_entity_poly.pdbx_strand_id
1 'polypeptide(L)'
;MKTIKLLTGFALTTLLFTSCHVDVIDDDYHDVPSVSLNQLLNSYDLWYVDINETVGYGQTPFLQKAFTVSFLNGNVYANNNLVGIGSQGNGLGISIGYYDAYDMILDVHHAIDGFSTFDVYQIDNNTIELYNPNNDTSYFLDGYQRSNFDYDFVFYDNIHYFMQEYKAWEKTYTSEVGALNEFDNENFLQFLAGGNDSTFRSSQDNVGTNVNNLYWDFIGDYGIGDISGNMYLKTLTLDYDYFDNEFFELSVINDGLIELYHPSSGTYYEFRGREYIQYMEPNDGATGKSSTPESKLRKQKTEKKDNPRVNKRL
;
A
#
# COMPACT_ATOMS: atom_id res chain seq x y z
N MET A 1 54.38 -0.63 12.70
CA MET A 1 53.38 -1.52 12.08
C MET A 1 52.64 -2.44 13.08
N LYS A 2 53.19 -2.79 14.25
CA LYS A 2 52.48 -3.67 15.22
C LYS A 2 51.48 -2.93 16.14
N THR A 3 51.73 -1.67 16.47
CA THR A 3 50.84 -0.84 17.32
C THR A 3 49.63 -0.28 16.57
N ILE A 4 49.79 0.12 15.31
CA ILE A 4 48.68 0.60 14.47
C ILE A 4 47.67 -0.52 14.23
N LYS A 5 48.11 -1.75 13.96
CA LYS A 5 47.23 -2.92 13.80
C LYS A 5 46.44 -3.27 15.07
N LEU A 6 47.00 -3.01 16.26
CA LEU A 6 46.31 -3.25 17.52
C LEU A 6 45.21 -2.19 17.77
N LEU A 7 45.47 -0.93 17.40
CA LEU A 7 44.48 0.15 17.45
C LEU A 7 43.36 -0.01 16.41
N THR A 8 43.67 -0.54 15.20
CA THR A 8 42.62 -0.86 14.21
C THR A 8 41.78 -2.07 14.62
N GLY A 9 42.36 -3.04 15.33
CA GLY A 9 41.63 -4.19 15.86
C GLY A 9 40.65 -3.82 16.99
N PHE A 10 41.01 -2.86 17.84
CA PHE A 10 40.14 -2.41 18.94
C PHE A 10 39.01 -1.47 18.47
N ALA A 11 39.25 -0.68 17.42
CA ALA A 11 38.24 0.20 16.82
C ALA A 11 37.15 -0.57 16.03
N LEU A 12 37.46 -1.79 15.57
CA LEU A 12 36.50 -2.62 14.82
C LEU A 12 35.50 -3.35 15.73
N THR A 13 35.88 -3.65 16.97
CA THR A 13 34.99 -4.30 17.94
C THR A 13 33.95 -3.37 18.56
N THR A 14 34.16 -2.05 18.52
CA THR A 14 33.19 -1.05 19.00
C THR A 14 32.13 -0.68 17.96
N LEU A 15 32.29 -1.07 16.69
CA LEU A 15 31.33 -0.80 15.60
C LEU A 15 30.34 -1.96 15.36
N LEU A 16 30.51 -3.10 16.02
CA LEU A 16 29.63 -4.27 15.86
C LEU A 16 28.62 -4.45 17.02
N PHE A 17 28.56 -3.50 17.96
CA PHE A 17 27.57 -3.46 19.05
C PHE A 17 26.66 -2.24 18.98
N THR A 18 26.46 -1.66 17.79
CA THR A 18 25.39 -0.68 17.58
C THR A 18 24.06 -1.40 17.55
N SER A 19 23.45 -1.44 18.74
CA SER A 19 22.01 -1.48 19.03
C SER A 19 21.16 -2.50 18.26
N CYS A 20 20.81 -3.60 18.95
CA CYS A 20 19.40 -3.95 18.98
C CYS A 20 18.69 -2.80 19.69
N HIS A 21 18.08 -1.87 18.96
CA HIS A 21 17.07 -1.01 19.55
C HIS A 21 15.91 -1.94 19.92
N VAL A 22 15.66 -2.08 21.22
CA VAL A 22 14.35 -2.51 21.69
C VAL A 22 13.57 -1.21 21.72
N ASP A 23 12.60 -1.06 20.81
CA ASP A 23 11.59 -0.01 20.93
C ASP A 23 10.70 -0.38 22.11
N VAL A 24 11.21 -0.07 23.31
CA VAL A 24 10.37 0.01 24.49
C VAL A 24 9.51 1.23 24.25
N ILE A 25 8.24 1.01 23.94
CA ILE A 25 7.20 2.05 24.06
C ILE A 25 7.18 2.40 25.55
N ASP A 26 8.00 3.38 25.94
CA ASP A 26 8.12 3.83 27.31
C ASP A 26 6.85 4.62 27.62
N ASP A 27 6.02 4.10 28.53
CA ASP A 27 4.74 4.72 28.92
C ASP A 27 4.94 6.01 29.74
N ASP A 28 6.21 6.37 30.03
CA ASP A 28 6.61 7.43 30.96
C ASP A 28 7.35 8.62 30.31
N TYR A 29 7.48 8.70 28.98
CA TYR A 29 8.04 9.90 28.34
C TYR A 29 7.01 11.04 28.28
N HIS A 30 6.82 11.72 29.40
CA HIS A 30 6.09 12.97 29.50
C HIS A 30 6.98 14.17 29.15
N ASP A 31 7.40 14.31 27.89
CA ASP A 31 7.68 15.67 27.40
C ASP A 31 6.35 16.34 27.10
N VAL A 32 6.12 17.47 27.76
CA VAL A 32 5.05 18.39 27.37
C VAL A 32 5.26 18.70 25.88
N PRO A 33 4.28 18.43 24.99
CA PRO A 33 4.45 18.70 23.58
C PRO A 33 4.88 20.16 23.40
N SER A 34 6.08 20.38 22.84
CA SER A 34 6.60 21.72 22.63
C SER A 34 5.81 22.50 21.57
N VAL A 35 4.94 21.80 20.83
CA VAL A 35 4.10 22.28 19.73
C VAL A 35 2.68 21.73 19.88
N SER A 36 1.70 22.43 19.31
CA SER A 36 0.33 21.89 19.22
C SER A 36 0.27 20.73 18.23
N LEU A 37 -0.72 19.85 18.37
CA LEU A 37 -0.93 18.75 17.43
C LEU A 37 -1.12 19.25 15.98
N ASN A 38 -1.83 20.35 15.79
CA ASN A 38 -1.95 20.97 14.46
C ASN A 38 -0.59 21.39 13.88
N GLN A 39 0.31 21.96 14.70
CA GLN A 39 1.66 22.30 14.26
C GLN A 39 2.48 21.05 13.94
N LEU A 40 2.35 19.98 14.73
CA LEU A 40 3.01 18.70 14.48
C LEU A 40 2.53 18.08 13.16
N LEU A 41 1.22 17.92 12.96
CA LEU A 41 0.66 17.32 11.75
C LEU A 41 1.00 18.10 10.48
N ASN A 42 1.14 19.42 10.57
CA ASN A 42 1.53 20.31 9.45
C ASN A 42 3.05 20.52 9.34
N SER A 43 3.88 19.83 10.14
CA SER A 43 5.34 19.88 10.00
C SER A 43 5.85 19.09 8.79
N TYR A 44 5.03 18.16 8.28
CA TYR A 44 5.28 17.37 7.08
C TYR A 44 4.09 17.47 6.14
N ASP A 45 4.36 17.41 4.83
CA ASP A 45 3.29 17.41 3.81
C ASP A 45 2.56 16.06 3.77
N LEU A 46 3.28 14.96 4.01
CA LEU A 46 2.81 13.59 3.94
C LEU A 46 3.18 12.85 5.21
N TRP A 47 2.29 11.97 5.63
CA TRP A 47 2.54 10.96 6.64
C TRP A 47 2.37 9.58 6.02
N TYR A 48 3.46 8.87 5.80
CA TYR A 48 3.46 7.49 5.32
C TYR A 48 2.95 6.55 6.40
N VAL A 49 1.97 5.71 6.07
CA VAL A 49 1.40 4.76 7.03
C VAL A 49 2.18 3.45 6.95
N ASP A 50 3.01 3.17 7.97
CA ASP A 50 3.71 1.91 8.07
C ASP A 50 2.82 0.83 8.71
N ILE A 51 2.15 0.07 7.85
CA ILE A 51 1.29 -1.04 8.27
C ILE A 51 2.10 -2.16 8.95
N ASN A 52 3.40 -2.28 8.70
CA ASN A 52 4.23 -3.33 9.26
C ASN A 52 4.62 -3.04 10.73
N GLU A 53 4.57 -1.78 11.14
CA GLU A 53 4.79 -1.38 12.53
C GLU A 53 3.50 -1.30 13.35
N THR A 54 2.33 -1.56 12.73
CA THR A 54 1.04 -1.58 13.44
C THR A 54 1.07 -2.57 14.61
N VAL A 55 0.62 -2.11 15.78
CA VAL A 55 0.39 -2.97 16.96
C VAL A 55 -1.07 -2.96 17.38
N GLY A 56 -1.53 -4.05 17.98
CA GLY A 56 -2.93 -4.32 18.25
C GLY A 56 -3.59 -5.24 17.21
N TYR A 57 -4.76 -5.78 17.57
CA TYR A 57 -5.48 -6.74 16.72
C TYR A 57 -6.65 -6.11 15.96
N GLY A 58 -7.08 -4.90 16.36
CA GLY A 58 -8.09 -4.13 15.67
C GLY A 58 -7.56 -3.48 14.39
N GLN A 59 -8.43 -2.69 13.74
CA GLN A 59 -8.09 -1.95 12.53
C GLN A 59 -8.90 -0.65 12.45
N THR A 60 -8.28 0.40 11.93
CA THR A 60 -8.93 1.63 11.50
C THR A 60 -8.95 1.63 9.95
N PRO A 61 -10.10 1.42 9.29
CA PRO A 61 -10.13 1.02 7.87
C PRO A 61 -9.45 2.01 6.90
N PHE A 62 -9.60 3.33 7.09
CA PHE A 62 -8.95 4.31 6.20
C PHE A 62 -7.42 4.29 6.33
N LEU A 63 -6.88 4.15 7.55
CA LEU A 63 -5.43 4.00 7.77
C LEU A 63 -4.92 2.67 7.21
N GLN A 64 -5.71 1.61 7.31
CA GLN A 64 -5.37 0.31 6.72
C GLN A 64 -5.34 0.33 5.19
N LYS A 65 -6.02 1.30 4.54
CA LYS A 65 -6.04 1.49 3.08
C LYS A 65 -4.94 2.41 2.60
N ALA A 66 -4.76 3.52 3.28
CA ALA A 66 -3.89 4.61 2.85
C ALA A 66 -2.43 4.18 2.81
N PHE A 67 -1.73 4.55 1.73
CA PHE A 67 -0.26 4.53 1.68
C PHE A 67 0.32 5.75 2.40
N THR A 68 -0.30 6.91 2.21
CA THR A 68 0.01 8.14 2.93
C THR A 68 -1.28 8.88 3.28
N VAL A 69 -1.23 9.64 4.38
CA VAL A 69 -2.27 10.60 4.77
C VAL A 69 -1.67 12.00 4.93
N SER A 70 -2.48 13.03 4.71
CA SER A 70 -2.07 14.43 4.85
C SER A 70 -3.15 15.23 5.55
N PHE A 71 -2.72 16.16 6.40
CA PHE A 71 -3.59 17.04 7.16
C PHE A 71 -3.39 18.47 6.70
N LEU A 72 -4.41 19.08 6.08
CA LEU A 72 -4.29 20.40 5.48
C LEU A 72 -5.58 21.20 5.65
N ASN A 73 -5.49 22.35 6.34
CA ASN A 73 -6.60 23.28 6.53
C ASN A 73 -7.89 22.60 7.06
N GLY A 74 -7.75 21.67 8.01
CA GLY A 74 -8.88 20.92 8.58
C GLY A 74 -9.41 19.77 7.71
N ASN A 75 -8.84 19.53 6.53
CA ASN A 75 -9.18 18.38 5.69
C ASN A 75 -8.12 17.28 5.82
N VAL A 76 -8.56 16.03 5.71
CA VAL A 76 -7.68 14.87 5.57
C VAL A 76 -7.66 14.44 4.11
N TYR A 77 -6.47 14.22 3.58
CA TYR A 77 -6.23 13.64 2.27
C TYR A 77 -5.54 12.28 2.42
N ALA A 78 -5.77 11.37 1.48
CA ALA A 78 -5.10 10.07 1.47
C ALA A 78 -4.79 9.57 0.06
N ASN A 79 -3.63 8.93 -0.09
CA ASN A 79 -3.33 8.10 -1.26
C ASN A 79 -3.78 6.66 -0.96
N ASN A 80 -5.01 6.31 -1.35
CA ASN A 80 -5.59 4.96 -1.15
C ASN A 80 -5.35 4.02 -2.34
N ASN A 81 -5.04 4.60 -3.49
CA ASN A 81 -4.75 3.93 -4.74
C ASN A 81 -3.28 4.11 -5.13
N LEU A 82 -2.74 3.14 -5.87
CA LEU A 82 -1.46 3.26 -6.54
C LEU A 82 -1.59 3.91 -7.90
N VAL A 83 -2.71 3.71 -8.60
CA VAL A 83 -3.07 4.51 -9.78
C VAL A 83 -3.09 5.99 -9.38
N GLY A 84 -2.29 6.80 -10.07
CA GLY A 84 -2.18 8.24 -9.83
C GLY A 84 -1.35 8.64 -8.60
N ILE A 85 -0.71 7.70 -7.89
CA ILE A 85 0.10 8.04 -6.71
C ILE A 85 1.21 9.03 -7.10
N GLY A 86 1.44 10.05 -6.27
CA GLY A 86 2.42 11.11 -6.54
C GLY A 86 1.94 12.22 -7.47
N SER A 87 0.88 11.99 -8.27
CA SER A 87 0.29 13.02 -9.14
C SER A 87 -1.08 13.51 -8.66
N GLN A 88 -1.90 12.59 -8.13
CA GLN A 88 -3.24 12.88 -7.64
C GLN A 88 -3.20 13.84 -6.43
N GLY A 89 -4.02 14.89 -6.49
CA GLY A 89 -4.03 15.93 -5.45
C GLY A 89 -2.67 16.61 -5.25
N ASN A 90 -1.85 16.69 -6.30
CA ASN A 90 -0.46 17.16 -6.20
C ASN A 90 0.34 16.35 -5.16
N GLY A 91 0.21 15.03 -5.24
CA GLY A 91 0.88 14.04 -4.38
C GLY A 91 0.21 13.78 -3.02
N LEU A 92 -0.78 14.58 -2.62
CA LEU A 92 -1.51 14.42 -1.35
C LEU A 92 -2.61 13.35 -1.42
N GLY A 93 -3.00 12.92 -2.62
CA GLY A 93 -4.13 12.03 -2.84
C GLY A 93 -5.47 12.77 -2.84
N ILE A 94 -6.54 12.08 -2.44
CA ILE A 94 -7.91 12.60 -2.48
C ILE A 94 -8.39 13.01 -1.09
N SER A 95 -9.29 13.99 -1.01
CA SER A 95 -9.92 14.36 0.26
C SER A 95 -10.84 13.24 0.73
N ILE A 96 -10.61 12.76 1.94
CA ILE A 96 -11.35 11.64 2.55
C ILE A 96 -12.23 12.06 3.73
N GLY A 97 -12.14 13.32 4.15
CA GLY A 97 -12.90 13.84 5.28
C GLY A 97 -12.27 15.08 5.90
N TYR A 98 -12.67 15.37 7.13
CA TYR A 98 -12.16 16.47 7.93
C TYR A 98 -11.56 15.96 9.23
N TYR A 99 -10.70 16.78 9.84
CA TYR A 99 -10.12 16.48 11.15
C TYR A 99 -10.16 17.69 12.08
N ASP A 100 -10.24 17.39 13.36
CA ASP A 100 -10.01 18.31 14.47
C ASP A 100 -8.82 17.82 15.29
N ALA A 101 -7.97 18.75 15.72
CA ALA A 101 -6.75 18.44 16.47
C ALA A 101 -6.60 19.37 17.66
N TYR A 102 -6.60 18.80 18.87
CA TYR A 102 -6.55 19.50 20.15
C TYR A 102 -5.98 18.58 21.23
N ASP A 103 -5.27 19.08 22.23
CA ASP A 103 -4.79 18.30 23.39
C ASP A 103 -4.15 16.92 23.06
N MET A 104 -3.39 16.85 21.95
CA MET A 104 -2.81 15.59 21.41
C MET A 104 -3.86 14.51 21.07
N ILE A 105 -5.08 14.94 20.79
CA ILE A 105 -6.18 14.14 20.27
C ILE A 105 -6.44 14.55 18.83
N LEU A 106 -6.41 13.57 17.94
CA LEU A 106 -6.81 13.69 16.55
C LEU A 106 -8.18 13.05 16.37
N ASP A 107 -9.17 13.85 16.03
CA ASP A 107 -10.49 13.39 15.63
C ASP A 107 -10.61 13.47 14.11
N VAL A 108 -10.96 12.36 13.48
CA VAL A 108 -11.15 12.25 12.03
C VAL A 108 -12.58 11.86 11.73
N HIS A 109 -13.24 12.64 10.88
CA HIS A 109 -14.55 12.34 10.34
C HIS A 109 -14.40 11.94 8.87
N HIS A 110 -14.22 10.65 8.66
CA HIS A 110 -14.08 10.06 7.35
C HIS A 110 -15.44 10.00 6.63
N ALA A 111 -15.48 10.36 5.35
CA ALA A 111 -16.72 10.49 4.58
C ALA A 111 -17.52 9.17 4.46
N ILE A 112 -16.82 8.03 4.43
CA ILE A 112 -17.40 6.68 4.37
C ILE A 112 -17.29 5.94 5.71
N ASP A 113 -16.07 5.76 6.24
CA ASP A 113 -15.80 5.01 7.48
C ASP A 113 -16.31 5.69 8.76
N GLY A 114 -16.74 6.96 8.70
CA GLY A 114 -17.28 7.68 9.84
C GLY A 114 -16.22 8.21 10.80
N PHE A 115 -16.59 8.32 12.08
CA PHE A 115 -15.74 8.93 13.10
C PHE A 115 -14.66 7.96 13.60
N SER A 116 -13.42 8.45 13.67
CA SER A 116 -12.30 7.80 14.34
C SER A 116 -11.58 8.82 15.19
N THR A 117 -11.01 8.39 16.31
CA THR A 117 -10.31 9.27 17.23
C THR A 117 -9.03 8.61 17.69
N PHE A 118 -7.98 9.41 17.89
CA PHE A 118 -6.65 8.93 18.21
C PHE A 118 -6.02 9.77 19.31
N ASP A 119 -5.36 9.11 20.26
CA ASP A 119 -4.32 9.74 21.06
C ASP A 119 -3.04 9.74 20.23
N VAL A 120 -2.43 10.91 20.08
CA VAL A 120 -1.24 11.10 19.24
C VAL A 120 -0.01 11.21 20.12
N TYR A 121 0.99 10.38 19.83
CA TYR A 121 2.29 10.42 20.50
C TYR A 121 3.37 10.75 19.47
N GLN A 122 4.24 11.70 19.80
CA GLN A 122 5.44 11.94 19.00
C GLN A 122 6.51 10.94 19.46
N ILE A 123 6.93 10.05 18.56
CA ILE A 123 7.93 9.02 18.85
C ILE A 123 9.33 9.60 18.67
N ASP A 124 9.53 10.34 17.58
CA ASP A 124 10.77 11.08 17.32
C ASP A 124 10.52 12.33 16.45
N ASN A 125 11.55 12.81 15.74
CA ASN A 125 11.49 14.02 14.93
C ASN A 125 10.52 13.93 13.74
N ASN A 126 10.31 12.73 13.17
CA ASN A 126 9.47 12.52 12.00
C ASN A 126 8.50 11.35 12.15
N THR A 127 8.46 10.67 13.28
CA THR A 127 7.53 9.56 13.50
C THR A 127 6.48 9.92 14.57
N ILE A 128 5.22 9.67 14.24
CA ILE A 128 4.09 9.77 15.17
C ILE A 128 3.38 8.43 15.31
N GLU A 129 2.82 8.18 16.48
CA GLU A 129 1.89 7.09 16.73
C GLU A 129 0.47 7.65 16.82
N LEU A 130 -0.46 7.02 16.10
CA LEU A 130 -1.90 7.25 16.21
C LEU A 130 -2.53 6.05 16.93
N TYR A 131 -2.73 6.16 18.25
CA TYR A 131 -3.40 5.14 19.05
C TYR A 131 -4.92 5.35 19.04
N ASN A 132 -5.68 4.39 18.52
CA ASN A 132 -7.13 4.42 18.57
C ASN A 132 -7.65 3.63 19.78
N PRO A 133 -8.20 4.31 20.81
CA PRO A 133 -8.67 3.67 22.04
C PRO A 133 -9.92 2.81 21.85
N ASN A 134 -10.66 2.97 20.74
CA ASN A 134 -11.90 2.22 20.49
C ASN A 134 -11.64 0.81 19.95
N ASN A 135 -10.48 0.58 19.32
CA ASN A 135 -10.12 -0.72 18.75
C ASN A 135 -8.74 -1.22 19.24
N ASP A 136 -8.14 -0.52 20.19
CA ASP A 136 -6.86 -0.85 20.82
C ASP A 136 -5.73 -1.06 19.79
N THR A 137 -5.68 -0.21 18.77
CA THR A 137 -4.72 -0.34 17.65
C THR A 137 -3.92 0.94 17.48
N SER A 138 -2.60 0.81 17.36
CA SER A 138 -1.69 1.91 17.08
C SER A 138 -1.10 1.80 15.69
N TYR A 139 -1.18 2.89 14.94
CA TYR A 139 -0.53 3.05 13.63
C TYR A 139 0.67 3.98 13.77
N PHE A 140 1.81 3.61 13.20
CA PHE A 140 3.01 4.44 13.16
C PHE A 140 3.15 5.09 11.80
N LEU A 141 3.35 6.40 11.81
CA LEU A 141 3.37 7.22 10.62
C LEU A 141 4.66 8.03 10.55
N ASP A 142 5.31 7.97 9.39
CA ASP A 142 6.55 8.69 9.11
C ASP A 142 6.30 9.92 8.24
N GLY A 143 6.79 11.06 8.68
CA GLY A 143 6.63 12.36 8.06
C GLY A 143 7.62 12.60 6.93
N TYR A 144 7.12 13.05 5.77
CA TYR A 144 7.91 13.42 4.59
C TYR A 144 7.45 14.74 3.99
N GLN A 145 8.38 15.43 3.32
CA GLN A 145 8.03 16.52 2.41
C GLN A 145 7.69 15.90 1.06
N ARG A 146 6.69 16.41 0.32
CA ARG A 146 6.34 15.78 -0.96
C ARG A 146 7.50 15.74 -1.95
N SER A 147 8.36 16.75 -1.92
CA SER A 147 9.51 16.86 -2.82
C SER A 147 10.60 15.82 -2.57
N ASN A 148 10.60 15.13 -1.42
CA ASN A 148 11.58 14.11 -1.08
C ASN A 148 10.97 12.72 -0.82
N PHE A 149 9.67 12.55 -1.07
CA PHE A 149 8.99 11.28 -0.90
C PHE A 149 9.16 10.39 -2.14
N ASP A 150 9.54 9.13 -1.92
CA ASP A 150 9.76 8.15 -2.99
C ASP A 150 8.46 7.41 -3.32
N TYR A 151 7.66 8.01 -4.20
CA TYR A 151 6.40 7.42 -4.67
C TYR A 151 6.62 6.14 -5.49
N ASP A 152 7.73 6.05 -6.23
CA ASP A 152 8.07 4.86 -7.03
C ASP A 152 8.33 3.67 -6.12
N PHE A 153 9.09 3.85 -5.04
CA PHE A 153 9.31 2.81 -4.05
C PHE A 153 7.99 2.28 -3.47
N VAL A 154 7.11 3.18 -3.04
CA VAL A 154 5.79 2.79 -2.50
C VAL A 154 4.98 2.03 -3.55
N PHE A 155 4.96 2.53 -4.79
CA PHE A 155 4.24 1.89 -5.89
C PHE A 155 4.74 0.46 -6.14
N TYR A 156 6.04 0.28 -6.32
CA TYR A 156 6.61 -1.01 -6.69
C TYR A 156 6.73 -2.00 -5.53
N ASP A 157 6.84 -1.56 -4.28
CA ASP A 157 6.76 -2.46 -3.10
C ASP A 157 5.33 -2.98 -2.86
N ASN A 158 4.33 -2.28 -3.40
CA ASN A 158 2.91 -2.56 -3.17
C ASN A 158 2.15 -2.87 -4.47
N ILE A 159 2.87 -3.19 -5.55
CA ILE A 159 2.31 -3.36 -6.90
C ILE A 159 1.20 -4.42 -6.99
N HIS A 160 1.15 -5.39 -6.07
CA HIS A 160 0.03 -6.33 -6.01
C HIS A 160 -1.31 -5.64 -5.79
N TYR A 161 -1.34 -4.53 -5.04
CA TYR A 161 -2.53 -3.71 -4.91
C TYR A 161 -2.87 -2.96 -6.19
N PHE A 162 -1.87 -2.52 -6.96
CA PHE A 162 -2.09 -1.86 -8.25
C PHE A 162 -2.82 -2.79 -9.23
N MET A 163 -2.44 -4.08 -9.26
CA MET A 163 -3.10 -5.09 -10.09
C MET A 163 -4.58 -5.28 -9.75
N GLN A 164 -4.99 -4.94 -8.53
CA GLN A 164 -6.37 -5.07 -8.04
C GLN A 164 -7.22 -3.81 -8.27
N GLU A 165 -6.64 -2.72 -8.79
CA GLU A 165 -7.33 -1.43 -8.94
C GLU A 165 -8.15 -1.31 -10.23
N TYR A 166 -8.30 -2.42 -10.97
CA TYR A 166 -9.17 -2.52 -12.13
C TYR A 166 -10.06 -3.74 -12.00
N LYS A 167 -11.31 -3.64 -12.45
CA LYS A 167 -12.20 -4.80 -12.45
C LYS A 167 -11.74 -5.89 -13.42
N ALA A 168 -11.05 -5.53 -14.49
CA ALA A 168 -10.40 -6.47 -15.38
C ALA A 168 -9.20 -5.81 -16.08
N TRP A 169 -8.25 -6.63 -16.48
CA TRP A 169 -7.16 -6.32 -17.38
C TRP A 169 -7.47 -6.99 -18.71
N GLU A 170 -7.65 -6.22 -19.77
CA GLU A 170 -8.01 -6.72 -21.10
C GLU A 170 -6.79 -6.73 -22.02
N LYS A 171 -6.53 -7.85 -22.69
CA LYS A 171 -5.43 -8.00 -23.64
C LYS A 171 -5.64 -7.05 -24.82
N THR A 172 -4.67 -6.19 -25.07
CA THR A 172 -4.66 -5.25 -26.20
C THR A 172 -3.60 -5.59 -27.24
N TYR A 173 -2.62 -6.42 -26.90
CA TYR A 173 -1.55 -6.81 -27.79
C TYR A 173 -1.00 -8.19 -27.45
N THR A 174 -0.59 -8.92 -28.49
CA THR A 174 0.26 -10.11 -28.44
C THR A 174 1.32 -9.94 -29.51
N SER A 175 2.59 -10.15 -29.17
CA SER A 175 3.68 -9.97 -30.13
C SER A 175 3.69 -11.01 -31.24
N GLU A 176 4.21 -10.62 -32.41
CA GLU A 176 4.46 -11.56 -33.52
C GLU A 176 5.67 -12.47 -33.28
N VAL A 177 6.48 -12.15 -32.27
CA VAL A 177 7.59 -12.99 -31.79
C VAL A 177 7.11 -13.92 -30.67
N GLY A 178 7.81 -15.04 -30.53
CA GLY A 178 7.52 -16.06 -29.53
C GLY A 178 6.84 -17.30 -30.10
N ALA A 179 6.91 -18.41 -29.36
CA ALA A 179 6.19 -19.63 -29.68
C ALA A 179 4.72 -19.55 -29.25
N LEU A 180 3.83 -20.18 -30.02
CA LEU A 180 2.43 -20.31 -29.61
C LEU A 180 2.32 -21.11 -28.31
N ASN A 181 1.44 -20.67 -27.42
CA ASN A 181 1.19 -21.29 -26.12
C ASN A 181 -0.27 -21.12 -25.69
N GLU A 182 -0.70 -21.82 -24.63
CA GLU A 182 -2.12 -21.82 -24.21
C GLU A 182 -2.60 -20.45 -23.71
N PHE A 183 -1.71 -19.68 -23.08
CA PHE A 183 -2.01 -18.32 -22.59
C PHE A 183 -2.34 -17.35 -23.74
N ASP A 184 -1.99 -17.66 -24.99
CA ASP A 184 -2.41 -16.88 -26.16
C ASP A 184 -3.94 -16.73 -26.26
N ASN A 185 -4.69 -17.68 -25.69
CA ASN A 185 -6.16 -17.66 -25.67
C ASN A 185 -6.74 -16.76 -24.57
N GLU A 186 -5.97 -16.44 -23.53
CA GLU A 186 -6.45 -15.61 -22.41
C GLU A 186 -6.55 -14.14 -22.82
N ASN A 187 -7.75 -13.58 -22.75
CA ASN A 187 -8.04 -12.22 -23.20
C ASN A 187 -8.32 -11.27 -22.03
N PHE A 188 -8.70 -11.80 -20.86
CA PHE A 188 -8.92 -11.00 -19.66
C PHE A 188 -8.29 -11.64 -18.44
N LEU A 189 -7.73 -10.81 -17.57
CA LEU A 189 -7.30 -11.18 -16.21
C LEU A 189 -8.04 -10.32 -15.20
N GLN A 190 -8.26 -10.85 -14.00
CA GLN A 190 -8.76 -10.08 -12.85
C GLN A 190 -8.00 -10.51 -11.61
N PHE A 191 -7.49 -9.54 -10.85
CA PHE A 191 -6.84 -9.78 -9.57
C PHE A 191 -7.76 -9.28 -8.47
N LEU A 192 -8.12 -10.15 -7.53
CA LEU A 192 -9.12 -9.85 -6.52
C LEU A 192 -8.47 -9.22 -5.28
N ALA A 193 -9.00 -8.08 -4.86
CA ALA A 193 -8.72 -7.50 -3.55
C ALA A 193 -9.49 -8.24 -2.45
N GLY A 194 -8.90 -8.33 -1.26
CA GLY A 194 -9.54 -8.93 -0.10
C GLY A 194 -9.36 -10.45 -0.03
N GLY A 195 -9.73 -11.03 1.11
CA GLY A 195 -9.52 -12.46 1.37
C GLY A 195 -8.04 -12.83 1.47
N ASN A 196 -7.57 -13.74 0.62
CA ASN A 196 -6.18 -14.19 0.62
C ASN A 196 -5.23 -13.22 -0.13
N ASP A 197 -5.74 -12.14 -0.77
CA ASP A 197 -5.02 -11.20 -1.66
C ASP A 197 -4.19 -11.87 -2.76
N SER A 198 -4.46 -13.14 -3.04
CA SER A 198 -3.73 -13.97 -4.00
C SER A 198 -4.66 -14.58 -5.03
N THR A 199 -5.98 -14.42 -4.98
CA THR A 199 -6.86 -14.97 -6.02
C THR A 199 -6.83 -14.14 -7.31
N PHE A 200 -6.68 -14.80 -8.45
CA PHE A 200 -6.93 -14.22 -9.77
C PHE A 200 -8.00 -15.02 -10.54
N ARG A 201 -8.50 -14.41 -11.61
CA ARG A 201 -9.36 -15.05 -12.61
C ARG A 201 -8.84 -14.76 -14.00
N SER A 202 -9.08 -15.69 -14.92
CA SER A 202 -8.79 -15.48 -16.35
C SER A 202 -9.99 -15.87 -17.22
N SER A 203 -10.07 -15.28 -18.41
CA SER A 203 -11.16 -15.48 -19.35
C SER A 203 -10.67 -15.38 -20.79
N GLN A 204 -11.20 -16.28 -21.61
CA GLN A 204 -10.98 -16.38 -23.05
C GLN A 204 -12.08 -15.66 -23.85
N ASP A 205 -13.03 -14.99 -23.17
CA ASP A 205 -14.03 -14.17 -23.83
C ASP A 205 -13.40 -13.18 -24.82
N ASN A 206 -14.14 -12.82 -25.87
CA ASN A 206 -13.60 -11.93 -26.90
C ASN A 206 -13.24 -10.55 -26.33
N VAL A 207 -12.10 -10.00 -26.76
CA VAL A 207 -11.74 -8.60 -26.53
C VAL A 207 -12.91 -7.68 -26.93
N GLY A 208 -13.21 -6.70 -26.08
CA GLY A 208 -14.35 -5.80 -26.19
C GLY A 208 -15.58 -6.22 -25.38
N THR A 209 -15.59 -7.42 -24.79
CA THR A 209 -16.68 -7.87 -23.90
C THR A 209 -16.84 -6.92 -22.72
N ASN A 210 -18.10 -6.66 -22.33
CA ASN A 210 -18.37 -5.82 -21.17
C ASN A 210 -17.88 -6.53 -19.90
N VAL A 211 -17.13 -5.82 -19.05
CA VAL A 211 -16.50 -6.40 -17.85
C VAL A 211 -17.51 -7.06 -16.92
N ASN A 212 -18.74 -6.55 -16.84
CA ASN A 212 -19.79 -7.12 -15.99
C ASN A 212 -20.44 -8.38 -16.58
N ASN A 213 -20.12 -8.74 -17.83
CA ASN A 213 -20.65 -9.90 -18.56
C ASN A 213 -19.57 -10.97 -18.81
N LEU A 214 -18.33 -10.77 -18.34
CA LEU A 214 -17.25 -11.73 -18.54
C LEU A 214 -17.58 -13.06 -17.88
N TYR A 215 -17.36 -14.14 -18.62
CA TYR A 215 -17.33 -15.49 -18.09
C TYR A 215 -15.89 -15.83 -17.68
N TRP A 216 -15.66 -16.00 -16.38
CA TRP A 216 -14.35 -16.37 -15.85
C TRP A 216 -14.13 -17.87 -16.01
N ASP A 217 -13.38 -18.25 -17.05
CA ASP A 217 -13.06 -19.63 -17.39
C ASP A 217 -12.23 -20.32 -16.31
N PHE A 218 -11.39 -19.56 -15.62
CA PHE A 218 -10.51 -20.09 -14.60
C PHE A 218 -10.40 -19.17 -13.37
N ILE A 219 -10.18 -19.78 -12.21
CA ILE A 219 -9.91 -19.12 -10.92
C ILE A 219 -8.74 -19.87 -10.27
N GLY A 220 -7.69 -19.14 -9.90
CA GLY A 220 -6.53 -19.71 -9.20
C GLY A 220 -5.84 -18.66 -8.34
N ASP A 221 -4.59 -18.92 -8.00
CA ASP A 221 -3.79 -18.01 -7.18
C ASP A 221 -2.65 -17.34 -7.99
N TYR A 222 -2.29 -16.11 -7.65
CA TYR A 222 -1.20 -15.37 -8.25
C TYR A 222 -0.22 -14.90 -7.18
N GLY A 223 1.03 -14.73 -7.61
CA GLY A 223 2.10 -14.16 -6.79
C GLY A 223 2.88 -13.14 -7.59
N ILE A 224 3.27 -12.05 -6.92
CA ILE A 224 4.19 -11.06 -7.48
C ILE A 224 5.47 -11.05 -6.65
N GLY A 225 6.61 -11.13 -7.34
CA GLY A 225 7.93 -11.19 -6.74
C GLY A 225 8.87 -10.12 -7.28
N ASP A 226 9.90 -9.82 -6.51
CA ASP A 226 10.93 -8.86 -6.90
C ASP A 226 11.99 -9.49 -7.79
N ILE A 227 12.49 -8.72 -8.75
CA ILE A 227 13.70 -9.06 -9.51
C ILE A 227 14.88 -8.31 -8.92
N SER A 228 15.90 -9.07 -8.49
CA SER A 228 17.09 -8.50 -7.86
C SER A 228 17.79 -7.49 -8.77
N GLY A 229 18.04 -6.30 -8.24
CA GLY A 229 18.70 -5.21 -8.96
C GLY A 229 17.79 -4.41 -9.91
N ASN A 230 16.49 -4.69 -9.97
CA ASN A 230 15.54 -3.91 -10.76
C ASN A 230 14.19 -3.76 -10.05
N MET A 231 13.93 -2.60 -9.44
CA MET A 231 12.66 -2.33 -8.76
C MET A 231 11.46 -2.19 -9.70
N TYR A 232 11.71 -1.81 -10.95
CA TYR A 232 10.69 -1.51 -11.96
C TYR A 232 10.19 -2.75 -12.71
N LEU A 233 10.86 -3.90 -12.52
CA LEU A 233 10.52 -5.18 -13.15
C LEU A 233 10.21 -6.21 -12.07
N LYS A 234 9.09 -6.91 -12.22
CA LYS A 234 8.61 -7.89 -11.25
C LYS A 234 8.42 -9.25 -11.92
N THR A 235 8.34 -10.30 -11.12
CA THR A 235 7.81 -11.58 -11.60
C THR A 235 6.31 -11.63 -11.32
N LEU A 236 5.50 -12.11 -12.26
CA LEU A 236 4.12 -12.50 -12.04
C LEU A 236 4.00 -14.01 -12.29
N THR A 237 3.56 -14.74 -11.28
CA THR A 237 3.22 -16.16 -11.40
C THR A 237 1.72 -16.30 -11.34
N LEU A 238 1.13 -17.01 -12.30
CA LEU A 238 -0.27 -17.43 -12.28
C LEU A 238 -0.30 -18.94 -12.06
N ASP A 239 -0.85 -19.36 -10.92
CA ASP A 239 -1.00 -20.75 -10.52
C ASP A 239 -2.36 -21.27 -10.99
N TYR A 240 -2.33 -22.17 -11.97
CA TYR A 240 -3.53 -22.79 -12.52
C TYR A 240 -3.91 -24.11 -11.79
N ASP A 241 -3.45 -24.29 -10.54
CA ASP A 241 -3.65 -25.43 -9.64
C ASP A 241 -3.23 -26.77 -10.24
N TYR A 242 -4.17 -27.47 -10.90
CA TYR A 242 -3.89 -28.76 -11.52
C TYR A 242 -3.08 -28.64 -12.82
N PHE A 243 -3.09 -27.46 -13.44
CA PHE A 243 -2.33 -27.18 -14.66
C PHE A 243 -0.97 -26.57 -14.34
N ASP A 244 -0.09 -26.50 -15.34
CA ASP A 244 1.21 -25.86 -15.18
C ASP A 244 1.06 -24.35 -14.89
N ASN A 245 1.98 -23.81 -14.09
CA ASN A 245 2.00 -22.39 -13.76
C ASN A 245 2.52 -21.56 -14.94
N GLU A 246 1.90 -20.41 -15.16
CA GLU A 246 2.40 -19.41 -16.10
C GLU A 246 3.32 -18.41 -15.37
N PHE A 247 4.46 -18.12 -15.98
CA PHE A 247 5.48 -17.24 -15.39
C PHE A 247 5.78 -16.07 -16.33
N PHE A 248 5.65 -14.86 -15.82
CA PHE A 248 5.90 -13.63 -16.58
C PHE A 248 6.90 -12.72 -15.89
N GLU A 249 7.65 -11.95 -16.68
CA GLU A 249 8.19 -10.67 -16.22
C GLU A 249 7.10 -9.61 -16.43
N LEU A 250 6.71 -8.93 -15.36
CA LEU A 250 5.70 -7.87 -15.32
C LEU A 250 6.40 -6.51 -15.34
N SER A 251 6.04 -5.69 -16.33
CA SER A 251 6.40 -4.28 -16.38
C SER A 251 5.15 -3.39 -16.47
N VAL A 252 5.24 -2.20 -15.87
CA VAL A 252 4.16 -1.19 -15.90
C VAL A 252 4.54 -0.12 -16.92
N ILE A 253 3.77 -0.03 -18.01
CA ILE A 253 4.00 0.97 -19.06
C ILE A 253 3.41 2.33 -18.63
N ASN A 254 2.24 2.29 -17.99
CA ASN A 254 1.61 3.40 -17.27
C ASN A 254 0.49 2.85 -16.37
N ASP A 255 -0.16 3.73 -15.61
CA ASP A 255 -1.21 3.37 -14.66
C ASP A 255 -2.38 2.56 -15.23
N GLY A 256 -2.58 2.57 -16.56
CA GLY A 256 -3.64 1.81 -17.23
C GLY A 256 -3.15 0.73 -18.19
N LEU A 257 -1.85 0.46 -18.27
CA LEU A 257 -1.27 -0.49 -19.22
C LEU A 257 -0.06 -1.21 -18.61
N ILE A 258 -0.12 -2.53 -18.60
CA ILE A 258 0.99 -3.42 -18.21
C ILE A 258 1.45 -4.24 -19.41
N GLU A 259 2.71 -4.67 -19.36
CA GLU A 259 3.27 -5.66 -20.28
C GLU A 259 3.71 -6.89 -19.49
N LEU A 260 3.38 -8.06 -20.03
CA LEU A 260 3.77 -9.36 -19.53
C LEU A 260 4.68 -10.03 -20.57
N TYR A 261 5.95 -10.22 -20.24
CA TYR A 261 6.86 -11.02 -21.04
C TYR A 261 6.85 -12.47 -20.55
N HIS A 262 6.51 -13.41 -21.43
CA HIS A 262 6.47 -14.83 -21.15
C HIS A 262 7.81 -15.50 -21.54
N PRO A 263 8.72 -15.80 -20.60
CA PRO A 263 10.10 -16.18 -20.94
C PRO A 263 10.22 -17.52 -21.64
N SER A 264 9.27 -18.44 -21.41
CA SER A 264 9.33 -19.79 -21.98
C SER A 264 9.00 -19.79 -23.48
N SER A 265 8.05 -18.95 -23.91
CA SER A 265 7.71 -18.79 -25.32
C SER A 265 8.47 -17.66 -26.01
N GLY A 266 8.90 -16.64 -25.27
CA GLY A 266 9.45 -15.40 -25.82
C GLY A 266 8.37 -14.42 -26.31
N THR A 267 7.12 -14.58 -25.88
CA THR A 267 5.98 -13.74 -26.29
C THR A 267 5.78 -12.58 -25.34
N TYR A 268 5.41 -11.41 -25.87
CA TYR A 268 4.99 -10.25 -25.09
C TYR A 268 3.49 -10.04 -25.23
N TYR A 269 2.83 -9.73 -24.11
CA TYR A 269 1.42 -9.39 -24.05
C TYR A 269 1.25 -8.03 -23.39
N GLU A 270 0.36 -7.19 -23.92
CA GLU A 270 -0.06 -5.98 -23.21
C GLU A 270 -1.49 -6.11 -22.73
N PHE A 271 -1.74 -5.69 -21.49
CA PHE A 271 -3.07 -5.68 -20.90
C PHE A 271 -3.43 -4.28 -20.39
N ARG A 272 -4.61 -3.81 -20.77
CA ARG A 272 -5.16 -2.50 -20.38
C ARG A 272 -6.19 -2.65 -19.26
N GLY A 273 -6.06 -1.81 -18.24
CA GLY A 273 -7.02 -1.75 -17.14
C GLY A 273 -8.41 -1.29 -17.61
N ARG A 274 -9.45 -2.00 -17.19
CA ARG A 274 -10.87 -1.73 -17.49
C ARG A 274 -11.64 -1.51 -16.19
N GLU A 275 -12.48 -0.45 -16.19
CA GLU A 275 -13.28 -0.01 -15.04
C GLU A 275 -12.43 0.17 -13.77
N TYR A 276 -11.68 1.29 -13.71
CA TYR A 276 -10.87 1.68 -12.54
C TYR A 276 -11.69 1.69 -11.24
N ILE A 277 -11.09 1.15 -10.18
CA ILE A 277 -11.64 1.06 -8.83
C ILE A 277 -10.95 2.10 -7.95
N GLN A 278 -11.60 3.23 -7.75
CA GLN A 278 -11.13 4.26 -6.83
C GLN A 278 -11.55 3.92 -5.38
N TYR A 279 -10.57 3.82 -4.49
CA TYR A 279 -10.81 3.62 -3.07
C TYR A 279 -11.03 4.98 -2.38
N MET A 280 -12.31 5.26 -2.16
CA MET A 280 -12.92 6.38 -1.40
C MET A 280 -13.03 7.72 -2.14
N GLU A 281 -14.07 7.86 -2.94
CA GLU A 281 -14.68 9.16 -3.32
C GLU A 281 -15.90 9.38 -2.42
N PRO A 282 -16.05 10.53 -1.72
CA PRO A 282 -17.08 11.46 -2.20
C PRO A 282 -16.82 12.95 -1.89
N ASN A 283 -16.88 13.77 -2.95
CA ASN A 283 -17.53 15.08 -2.95
C ASN A 283 -17.70 15.55 -4.40
N ASP A 284 -18.67 14.97 -5.11
CA ASP A 284 -19.31 15.58 -6.29
C ASP A 284 -20.55 14.77 -6.66
N GLY A 285 -21.68 14.99 -5.96
CA GLY A 285 -23.07 14.83 -6.43
C GLY A 285 -23.51 13.65 -7.33
N ALA A 286 -22.70 12.63 -7.54
CA ALA A 286 -22.89 11.57 -8.50
C ALA A 286 -23.22 10.31 -7.76
N THR A 287 -24.34 9.71 -8.14
CA THR A 287 -24.76 8.36 -7.77
C THR A 287 -23.78 7.34 -8.33
N GLY A 288 -22.57 7.28 -7.78
CA GLY A 288 -21.65 6.16 -7.92
C GLY A 288 -21.93 5.18 -6.79
N LYS A 289 -22.45 4.00 -7.12
CA LYS A 289 -22.63 2.91 -6.16
C LYS A 289 -21.30 2.70 -5.44
N SER A 290 -21.29 2.89 -4.12
CA SER A 290 -20.27 2.33 -3.24
C SER A 290 -20.13 0.84 -3.59
N SER A 291 -19.01 0.48 -4.22
CA SER A 291 -18.66 -0.92 -4.39
C SER A 291 -18.27 -1.44 -3.02
N THR A 292 -19.23 -2.14 -2.41
CA THR A 292 -19.19 -3.15 -1.34
C THR A 292 -18.02 -3.18 -0.34
N PRO A 293 -18.28 -3.49 0.96
CA PRO A 293 -17.30 -3.46 2.05
C PRO A 293 -16.15 -4.48 1.97
N GLU A 294 -16.02 -5.27 0.90
CA GLU A 294 -14.84 -6.10 0.63
C GLU A 294 -13.70 -5.23 0.08
N SER A 295 -13.45 -4.13 0.79
CA SER A 295 -12.48 -3.10 0.40
C SER A 295 -11.08 -3.66 0.53
N LYS A 296 -10.22 -3.38 -0.45
CA LYS A 296 -8.76 -3.48 -0.33
C LYS A 296 -8.33 -3.01 1.06
N LEU A 297 -7.68 -3.89 1.83
CA LEU A 297 -7.02 -3.55 3.07
C LEU A 297 -5.56 -3.96 2.90
N ARG A 298 -4.63 -3.05 3.20
CA ARG A 298 -3.22 -3.40 3.15
C ARG A 298 -2.92 -4.46 4.22
N LYS A 299 -2.05 -5.43 3.92
CA LYS A 299 -1.69 -6.51 4.85
C LYS A 299 -0.37 -6.21 5.53
N GLN A 300 -0.39 -6.29 6.86
CA GLN A 300 0.82 -6.34 7.67
C GLN A 300 1.58 -7.64 7.34
N LYS A 301 2.85 -7.51 6.94
CA LYS A 301 3.74 -8.64 6.63
C LYS A 301 4.44 -9.19 7.88
N THR A 302 4.46 -8.42 8.96
CA THR A 302 5.08 -8.77 10.25
C THR A 302 4.11 -9.50 11.17
N GLU A 303 4.64 -10.17 12.20
CA GLU A 303 3.80 -10.80 13.23
C GLU A 303 3.06 -9.74 14.05
N LYS A 304 1.75 -9.93 14.23
CA LYS A 304 0.94 -9.06 15.10
C LYS A 304 1.39 -9.17 16.55
N LYS A 305 1.32 -8.05 17.26
CA LYS A 305 1.69 -7.92 18.68
C LYS A 305 0.58 -7.23 19.46
N ASP A 306 0.51 -7.50 20.75
CA ASP A 306 -0.36 -6.78 21.68
C ASP A 306 0.02 -5.30 21.71
N ASN A 307 -0.96 -4.42 21.88
CA ASN A 307 -0.72 -2.99 22.04
C ASN A 307 -0.32 -2.70 23.50
N PRO A 308 0.86 -2.08 23.77
CA PRO A 308 1.25 -1.76 25.13
C PRO A 308 0.55 -0.51 25.68
N ARG A 309 -0.14 0.26 24.84
CA ARG A 309 -0.89 1.45 25.28
C ARG A 309 -2.04 1.05 26.20
N VAL A 310 -2.25 1.87 27.23
CA VAL A 310 -3.43 1.79 28.10
C VAL A 310 -4.32 2.98 27.80
N ASN A 311 -5.57 2.73 27.46
CA ASN A 311 -6.55 3.79 27.24
C ASN A 311 -6.72 4.65 28.52
N LYS A 312 -6.35 5.94 28.42
CA LYS A 312 -6.45 6.93 29.51
C LYS A 312 -7.73 7.78 29.40
N ARG A 313 -8.58 7.54 28.41
CA ARG A 313 -9.84 8.26 28.21
C ARG A 313 -10.91 7.71 29.18
N LEU A 314 -11.54 8.62 29.93
CA LEU A 314 -12.63 8.34 30.86
C LEU A 314 -13.99 8.36 30.15
#